data_AF-A0A423WUP9-F1
#
_entry.id   AF-A0A423WUP9-F1
#
_cell.length_a   1.000
_cell.length_b   1.000
_cell.length_c   1.000
_cell.angle_alpha   90.00
_cell.angle_beta   90.00
_cell.angle_gamma   90.00
#
_symmetry.space_group_name_H-M   'P 1'
#
loop_
_entity.id
_entity.type
_entity.pdbx_description
1 polymer ?
#
loop_
_entity_poly.entity_id
_entity_poly.type
_entity_poly.pdbx_seq_one_letter_code
_entity_poly.pdbx_strand_id
1 'polypeptide(L)'
;MKVGNPLEQGRVEESTKEKIGGYFEVIGKVIKDKGIKTGNIVNIDENRVAVGEIRRYKVLGSSESKKADLVAGESDSWTSIIEAITGDGRRLTPILVFEGGSL
;
A
#
# COMPACT_ATOMS: atom_id res chain seq x y z
N MET A 1 -11.24 -20.27 -9.14
CA MET A 1 -11.37 -19.00 -8.39
C MET A 1 -10.17 -18.92 -7.47
N LYS A 2 -9.29 -17.91 -7.61
CA LYS A 2 -8.11 -17.79 -6.73
C LYS A 2 -8.60 -17.53 -5.32
N VAL A 3 -8.32 -18.44 -4.40
CA VAL A 3 -8.59 -18.25 -2.97
C VAL A 3 -7.71 -17.08 -2.53
N GLY A 4 -8.32 -15.99 -2.07
CA GLY A 4 -7.59 -14.85 -1.53
C GLY A 4 -6.77 -15.24 -0.31
N ASN A 5 -5.75 -14.45 0.04
CA ASN A 5 -5.03 -14.63 1.29
C ASN A 5 -6.05 -14.74 2.46
N PRO A 6 -5.99 -15.76 3.32
CA PRO A 6 -6.93 -15.95 4.43
C PRO A 6 -7.10 -14.70 5.30
N LEU A 7 -6.04 -13.90 5.45
CA LEU A 7 -6.09 -12.62 6.18
C LEU A 7 -6.95 -11.59 5.45
N GLU A 8 -6.82 -11.48 4.13
CA GLU A 8 -7.64 -10.58 3.31
C GLU A 8 -9.10 -11.02 3.29
N GLN A 9 -9.35 -12.33 3.27
CA GLN A 9 -10.69 -12.87 3.38
C GLN A 9 -11.32 -12.52 4.74
N GLY A 10 -10.59 -12.71 5.84
CA GLY A 10 -11.05 -12.31 7.18
C GLY A 10 -11.36 -10.81 7.27
N ARG A 11 -10.52 -9.95 6.67
CA ARG A 11 -10.78 -8.50 6.59
C ARG A 11 -12.09 -8.18 5.86
N VAL A 12 -12.38 -8.88 4.76
CA VAL A 12 -13.63 -8.70 4.00
C VAL A 12 -14.83 -9.15 4.82
N GLU A 13 -14.73 -10.32 5.47
CA GLU A 13 -15.81 -10.87 6.30
C GLU A 13 -16.10 -10.00 7.54
N GLU A 14 -15.08 -9.38 8.13
CA GLU A 14 -15.24 -8.48 9.27
C GLU A 14 -15.68 -7.06 8.90
N SER A 15 -15.55 -6.66 7.63
CA SER A 15 -15.89 -5.33 7.11
C SER A 15 -17.39 -5.16 6.85
N THR A 16 -18.22 -5.43 7.86
CA THR A 16 -19.67 -5.24 7.73
C THR A 16 -20.04 -3.76 7.75
N LYS A 17 -21.17 -3.42 7.11
CA LYS A 17 -21.66 -2.04 7.05
C LYS A 17 -21.85 -1.42 8.43
N GLU A 18 -22.31 -2.22 9.40
CA GLU A 18 -22.58 -1.78 10.77
C GLU A 18 -21.28 -1.46 11.51
N LYS A 19 -20.25 -2.30 11.36
CA LYS A 19 -18.94 -2.08 11.97
C LYS A 19 -18.25 -0.85 11.39
N ILE A 20 -18.28 -0.72 10.05
CA ILE A 20 -17.74 0.44 9.36
C ILE A 20 -18.50 1.72 9.75
N GLY A 21 -19.83 1.67 9.76
CA GLY A 21 -20.69 2.79 10.16
C GLY A 21 -20.41 3.24 11.59
N GLY A 22 -20.39 2.30 12.54
CA GLY A 22 -20.11 2.59 13.95
C GLY A 22 -18.72 3.20 14.17
N TYR A 23 -17.71 2.76 13.41
CA TYR A 23 -16.39 3.39 13.42
C TYR A 23 -16.47 4.87 13.00
N PHE A 24 -17.16 5.17 11.90
CA PHE A 24 -17.30 6.55 11.40
C PHE A 24 -18.13 7.46 12.32
N GLU A 25 -19.13 6.90 13.02
CA GLU A 25 -19.90 7.63 14.02
C GLU A 25 -19.02 8.04 15.21
N VAL A 26 -18.24 7.09 15.76
CA VAL A 26 -17.35 7.35 16.90
C VAL A 26 -16.27 8.36 16.53
N ILE A 27 -15.59 8.18 15.38
CA ILE A 27 -14.53 9.10 14.97
C ILE A 27 -15.09 10.50 14.67
N GLY A 28 -16.28 10.58 14.04
CA GLY A 28 -16.96 11.84 13.76
C GLY A 28 -17.31 12.60 15.04
N LYS A 29 -17.77 11.88 16.07
CA LYS A 29 -18.01 12.46 17.40
C LYS A 29 -16.72 13.01 18.01
N VAL A 30 -15.63 12.25 18.01
CA VAL A 30 -14.34 12.71 18.56
C VAL A 30 -13.81 13.94 17.83
N ILE A 31 -13.89 13.96 16.49
CA ILE A 31 -13.49 15.10 15.67
C ILE A 31 -14.28 16.35 16.05
N LYS A 32 -15.60 16.22 16.18
CA LYS A 32 -16.50 17.31 16.56
C LYS A 32 -16.23 17.80 17.98
N ASP A 33 -16.21 16.90 18.96
CA ASP A 33 -16.09 17.21 20.39
C ASP A 33 -14.74 17.89 20.70
N LYS A 34 -13.67 17.51 19.97
CA LYS A 34 -12.33 18.09 20.15
C LYS A 34 -12.02 19.24 19.17
N GLY A 35 -12.94 19.60 18.27
CA GLY A 35 -12.72 20.63 17.26
C GLY A 35 -11.52 20.35 16.35
N ILE A 36 -11.30 19.07 15.99
CA ILE A 36 -10.16 18.67 15.16
C ILE A 36 -10.37 19.20 13.74
N LYS A 37 -9.42 20.01 13.26
CA LYS A 37 -9.44 20.52 11.89
C LYS A 37 -9.08 19.41 10.90
N THR A 38 -9.67 19.44 9.72
CA THR A 38 -9.41 18.45 8.66
C THR A 38 -7.92 18.32 8.31
N GLY A 39 -7.18 19.42 8.29
CA GLY A 39 -5.73 19.44 8.06
C GLY A 39 -4.87 18.80 9.17
N ASN A 40 -5.48 18.47 10.31
CA ASN A 40 -4.84 17.76 11.43
C ASN A 40 -5.19 16.27 11.45
N ILE A 41 -6.06 15.81 10.55
CA ILE A 41 -6.35 14.38 10.35
C ILE A 41 -5.40 13.89 9.26
N VAL A 42 -4.59 12.88 9.57
CA VAL A 42 -3.55 12.37 8.66
C VAL A 42 -3.79 10.89 8.41
N ASN A 43 -3.94 10.51 7.14
CA ASN A 43 -3.85 9.11 6.72
C ASN A 43 -2.40 8.78 6.41
N ILE A 44 -1.89 7.69 6.97
CA ILE A 44 -0.52 7.19 6.79
C ILE A 44 -0.61 5.79 6.23
N ASP A 45 0.18 5.49 5.21
CA ASP A 45 0.29 4.16 4.64
C ASP A 45 1.73 3.83 4.22
N GLU A 46 2.03 2.55 4.10
CA GLU A 46 3.33 2.03 3.67
C GLU A 46 3.20 1.39 2.28
N ASN A 47 4.04 1.85 1.35
CA ASN A 47 4.21 1.18 0.06
C ASN A 47 5.61 0.55 -0.02
N ARG A 48 5.67 -0.72 -0.42
CA ARG A 48 6.93 -1.45 -0.61
C ARG A 48 7.32 -1.45 -2.08
N VAL A 49 8.57 -1.15 -2.37
CA VAL A 49 9.13 -1.20 -3.72
C VAL A 49 10.34 -2.14 -3.70
N ALA A 50 10.31 -3.17 -4.54
CA ALA A 50 11.47 -4.02 -4.78
C ALA A 50 12.46 -3.29 -5.69
N VAL A 51 13.73 -3.26 -5.28
CA VAL A 51 14.80 -2.77 -6.14
C VAL A 51 14.98 -3.75 -7.29
N GLY A 52 14.89 -3.27 -8.54
CA GLY A 52 14.97 -4.12 -9.73
C GLY A 52 13.63 -4.67 -10.23
N GLU A 53 12.49 -4.22 -9.69
CA GLU A 53 11.17 -4.59 -10.22
C GLU A 53 10.94 -3.97 -11.62
N ILE A 54 11.11 -4.79 -12.67
CA ILE A 54 10.83 -4.40 -14.06
C ILE A 54 9.38 -4.76 -14.39
N ARG A 55 8.47 -3.78 -14.39
CA ARG A 55 7.04 -3.99 -14.73
C ARG A 55 6.71 -3.90 -16.23
N ARG A 56 7.66 -3.53 -17.08
CA ARG A 56 7.45 -3.39 -18.54
C ARG A 56 8.55 -4.12 -19.31
N TYR A 57 8.15 -5.16 -20.03
CA TYR A 57 9.02 -5.94 -20.90
C TYR A 57 8.69 -5.61 -22.35
N LYS A 58 9.70 -5.24 -23.14
CA LYS A 58 9.65 -5.28 -24.61
C LYS A 58 10.63 -6.36 -25.02
N VAL A 59 10.11 -7.53 -25.43
CA VAL A 59 10.94 -8.70 -25.73
C VAL A 59 11.14 -8.77 -27.25
N LEU A 60 12.40 -8.78 -27.70
CA LEU A 60 12.77 -9.18 -29.05
C LEU A 60 12.84 -10.71 -29.07
N GLY A 61 11.83 -11.36 -29.64
CA GLY A 61 11.77 -12.81 -29.79
C GLY A 61 11.78 -13.24 -31.25
N SER A 62 12.15 -14.50 -31.51
CA SER A 62 11.89 -15.14 -32.80
C SER A 62 10.38 -15.30 -33.01
N SER A 63 9.92 -15.30 -34.27
CA SER A 63 8.53 -15.61 -34.61
C SER A 63 8.09 -17.01 -34.14
N GLU A 64 9.04 -17.89 -33.83
CA GLU A 64 8.79 -19.24 -33.31
C GLU A 64 8.59 -19.28 -31.78
N SER A 65 8.98 -18.22 -31.07
CA SER A 65 8.90 -18.16 -29.62
C SER A 65 7.49 -17.77 -29.17
N LYS A 66 6.74 -18.75 -28.64
CA LYS A 66 5.35 -18.53 -28.15
C LYS A 66 5.27 -17.88 -26.76
N LYS A 67 6.37 -17.84 -26.03
CA LYS A 67 6.48 -17.30 -24.67
C LYS A 67 7.86 -16.66 -24.48
N ALA A 68 7.92 -15.66 -23.62
CA ALA A 68 9.16 -15.08 -23.13
C ALA A 68 9.31 -15.42 -21.65
N ASP A 69 10.50 -15.84 -21.24
CA ASP A 69 10.81 -16.02 -19.83
C ASP A 69 11.00 -14.66 -19.17
N LEU A 70 10.22 -14.41 -18.13
CA LEU A 70 10.34 -13.23 -17.29
C LEU A 70 11.33 -13.56 -16.18
N VAL A 71 12.56 -13.08 -16.31
CA VAL A 71 13.53 -13.12 -15.23
C VAL A 71 13.29 -11.88 -14.36
N ALA A 72 12.76 -12.08 -13.15
CA ALA A 72 12.75 -11.03 -12.14
C ALA A 72 14.20 -10.71 -11.77
N GLY A 73 14.53 -9.43 -11.57
CA GLY A 73 15.87 -9.05 -11.14
C GLY A 73 16.23 -9.71 -9.81
N GLU A 74 17.47 -10.19 -9.68
CA GLU A 74 18.00 -10.96 -8.53
C GLU A 74 18.12 -10.15 -7.22
N SER A 75 17.59 -8.93 -7.16
CA SER A 75 17.70 -8.08 -5.99
C SER A 75 16.58 -8.38 -5.00
N ASP A 76 16.92 -9.06 -3.91
CA ASP A 76 16.04 -9.27 -2.74
C ASP A 76 15.91 -8.01 -1.86
N SER A 77 16.50 -6.87 -2.26
CA SER A 77 16.44 -5.64 -1.47
C SER A 77 15.12 -4.89 -1.68
N TRP A 78 14.48 -4.53 -0.56
CA TRP A 78 13.21 -3.80 -0.54
C TRP A 78 13.41 -2.43 0.10
N THR A 79 12.76 -1.42 -0.46
CA THR A 79 12.64 -0.09 0.17
C THR A 79 11.20 0.15 0.54
N SER A 80 10.98 0.55 1.80
CA SER A 80 9.67 0.98 2.29
C SER A 80 9.53 2.49 2.13
N ILE A 81 8.44 2.92 1.50
CA ILE A 81 8.06 4.31 1.37
C ILE A 81 6.89 4.54 2.33
N ILE A 82 7.09 5.40 3.33
CA ILE A 82 6.03 5.84 4.23
C ILE A 82 5.45 7.13 3.64
N GLU A 83 4.18 7.07 3.26
CA GLU A 83 3.47 8.19 2.66
C GLU A 83 2.34 8.65 3.57
N ALA A 84 2.06 9.95 3.56
CA ALA A 84 0.99 10.50 4.36
C ALA A 84 0.29 11.67 3.68
N ILE A 85 -1.03 11.73 3.83
CA ILE A 85 -1.88 12.78 3.30
C ILE A 85 -2.85 13.26 4.39
N THR A 86 -3.01 14.57 4.49
CA THR A 86 -3.98 15.16 5.39
C THR A 86 -5.39 15.10 4.80
N GLY A 87 -6.41 15.20 5.64
CA GLY A 87 -7.81 15.18 5.17
C GLY A 87 -8.18 16.36 4.27
N ASP A 88 -7.40 17.45 4.27
CA ASP A 88 -7.54 18.59 3.36
C ASP A 88 -6.66 18.48 2.09
N GLY A 89 -5.97 17.35 1.89
CA GLY A 89 -5.26 17.02 0.66
C GLY A 89 -3.79 17.41 0.62
N ARG A 90 -3.21 17.93 1.70
CA ARG A 90 -1.77 18.22 1.78
C ARG A 90 -0.98 16.93 1.92
N ARG A 91 -0.07 16.69 0.97
CA ARG A 91 0.89 15.59 1.02
C ARG A 91 2.04 15.97 1.96
N LEU A 92 2.40 15.06 2.86
CA LEU A 92 3.59 15.18 3.68
C LEU A 92 4.79 14.63 2.92
N THR A 93 6.00 15.11 3.23
CA THR A 93 7.23 14.59 2.65
C THR A 93 7.37 13.10 2.99
N PRO A 94 7.45 12.20 1.99
CA PRO A 94 7.60 10.77 2.25
C PRO A 94 8.92 10.44 2.95
N ILE A 95 8.93 9.36 3.72
CA ILE A 95 10.14 8.80 4.34
C ILE A 95 10.50 7.52 3.60
N LEU A 96 11.77 7.40 3.21
CA LEU A 96 12.31 6.17 2.63
C LEU A 96 13.08 5.43 3.73
N VAL A 97 12.69 4.18 3.97
CA VAL A 97 13.40 3.26 4.86
C VAL A 97 14.05 2.20 3.98
N PHE A 98 15.38 2.23 3.96
CA PHE A 98 16.20 1.23 3.28
C PHE A 98 16.44 0.04 4.19
N GLU A 99 16.66 -1.12 3.57
CA GLU A 99 17.18 -2.29 4.27
C GLU A 99 18.49 -1.96 4.99
N GLY A 100 18.61 -2.40 6.25
CA GLY A 100 19.83 -2.21 7.03
C GLY A 100 20.95 -3.14 6.57
N GLY A 101 22.19 -2.67 6.61
CA GLY A 101 23.35 -3.54 6.40
C GLY A 101 23.60 -4.47 7.58
N SER A 102 24.23 -5.62 7.32
CA SER A 102 24.80 -6.49 8.35
C SER A 102 25.91 -5.75 9.12
N LEU A 103 25.86 -5.80 10.45
CA LEU A 103 26.91 -5.30 11.35
C LEU A 103 28.14 -6.22 11.35
#